data_AF-A0A8C3JUE3-F1
#
_entry.id   AF-A0A8C3JUE3-F1
#
_cell.length_a   1.000
_cell.length_b   1.000
_cell.length_c   1.000
_cell.angle_alpha   90.00
_cell.angle_beta   90.00
_cell.angle_gamma   90.00
#
_symmetry.space_group_name_H-M   'P 1'
#
loop_
_entity.id
_entity.type
_entity.pdbx_description
1 polymer ?
#
loop_
_entity_poly.entity_id
_entity_poly.type
_entity_poly.pdbx_seq_one_letter_code
_entity_poly.pdbx_strand_id
1 'polypeptide(L)'
;MAGSGRGRGRASFTFNIEAIGFAKGAALPDVVCQPPPPFPSTDNKPVPLKTGEDEDYMLALKQDLRGTMKKMPYFLAVEEDREAIERYSQKYQDIEKERAAWTPDWRRLPREMKPKKNTKKAFFCRIVNQILQQQLELQVQNQKGQKALSLKVIWMC
;
A
#
# COMPACT_ATOMS: atom_id res chain seq x y z
N MET A 1 -74.03 -7.83 9.91
CA MET A 1 -73.23 -9.02 10.28
C MET A 1 -72.12 -8.59 11.20
N ALA A 2 -72.11 -9.13 12.41
CA ALA A 2 -71.15 -8.84 13.47
C ALA A 2 -69.77 -9.43 13.16
N GLY A 3 -68.72 -8.69 13.50
CA GLY A 3 -67.32 -9.13 13.43
C GLY A 3 -66.54 -8.50 14.57
N SER A 4 -66.74 -9.03 15.77
CA SER A 4 -66.02 -8.69 17.00
C SER A 4 -64.51 -8.92 16.83
N GLY A 5 -63.77 -7.85 16.57
CA GLY A 5 -62.30 -7.85 16.53
C GLY A 5 -61.74 -7.53 17.91
N ARG A 6 -61.50 -8.56 18.72
CA ARG A 6 -60.83 -8.50 20.02
C ARG A 6 -59.52 -7.71 19.92
N GLY A 7 -59.43 -6.62 20.68
CA GLY A 7 -58.23 -5.80 20.81
C GLY A 7 -57.04 -6.64 21.27
N ARG A 8 -56.09 -6.86 20.35
CA ARG A 8 -54.75 -7.32 20.70
C ARG A 8 -54.09 -6.21 21.51
N GLY A 9 -53.86 -6.48 22.79
CA GLY A 9 -53.31 -5.52 23.74
C GLY A 9 -52.03 -4.87 23.20
N ARG A 10 -52.07 -3.56 22.98
CA ARG A 10 -50.87 -2.74 22.93
C ARG A 10 -50.16 -2.95 24.27
N ALA A 11 -48.91 -3.38 24.23
CA ALA A 11 -48.14 -3.81 25.39
C ALA A 11 -48.24 -2.81 26.56
N SER A 12 -48.36 -3.32 27.78
CA SER A 12 -48.27 -2.51 29.00
C SER A 12 -46.85 -1.95 29.09
N PHE A 13 -46.69 -0.67 28.82
CA PHE A 13 -45.40 0.02 28.97
C PHE A 13 -45.00 0.04 30.44
N THR A 14 -43.71 -0.16 30.74
CA THR A 14 -43.17 -0.14 32.11
C THR A 14 -43.03 1.27 32.69
N PHE A 15 -43.23 2.30 31.87
CA PHE A 15 -43.14 3.71 32.23
C PHE A 15 -44.49 4.42 32.03
N ASN A 16 -44.69 5.53 32.75
CA ASN A 16 -45.91 6.34 32.67
C ASN A 16 -45.98 7.12 31.34
N ILE A 17 -46.90 6.71 30.47
CA ILE A 17 -47.11 7.31 29.13
C ILE A 17 -47.62 8.76 29.21
N GLU A 18 -48.43 9.07 30.22
CA GLU A 18 -49.01 10.40 30.45
C GLU A 18 -47.94 11.46 30.77
N ALA A 19 -46.85 11.06 31.44
CA ALA A 19 -45.73 11.96 31.74
C ALA A 19 -44.93 12.37 30.49
N ILE A 20 -45.04 11.59 29.41
CA ILE A 20 -44.42 11.89 28.10
C ILE A 20 -45.36 12.76 27.24
N GLY A 21 -46.59 12.98 27.68
CA GLY A 21 -47.57 13.85 27.01
C GLY A 21 -48.59 13.12 26.13
N PHE A 22 -48.65 11.78 26.17
CA PHE A 22 -49.72 11.02 25.54
C PHE A 22 -50.85 10.77 26.54
N ALA A 23 -52.04 11.31 26.28
CA ALA A 23 -53.21 11.01 27.09
C ALA A 23 -53.60 9.52 26.97
N LYS A 24 -54.23 8.98 28.01
CA LYS A 24 -54.70 7.59 28.02
C LYS A 24 -55.66 7.33 26.86
N GLY A 25 -55.23 6.50 25.90
CA GLY A 25 -55.99 6.20 24.68
C GLY A 25 -55.68 7.10 23.47
N ALA A 26 -54.73 8.03 23.59
CA ALA A 26 -54.25 8.84 22.46
C ALA A 26 -53.50 8.00 21.42
N ALA A 27 -53.47 8.49 20.18
CA ALA A 27 -52.79 7.85 19.07
C ALA A 27 -51.26 7.91 19.26
N LEU A 28 -50.68 6.78 19.66
CA LEU A 28 -49.23 6.55 19.64
C LEU A 28 -48.70 6.51 18.19
N PRO A 29 -47.42 6.86 17.97
CA PRO A 29 -46.80 6.80 16.64
C PRO A 29 -46.91 5.40 16.04
N ASP A 30 -47.02 5.35 14.72
CA ASP A 30 -47.18 4.09 14.01
C ASP A 30 -45.89 3.25 14.08
N VAL A 31 -46.06 1.93 14.06
CA VAL A 31 -44.93 0.99 14.10
C VAL A 31 -44.34 0.90 12.70
N VAL A 32 -43.12 1.39 12.55
CA VAL A 32 -42.39 1.32 11.28
C VAL A 32 -41.98 -0.14 11.00
N CYS A 33 -42.64 -0.78 10.03
CA CYS A 33 -42.42 -2.19 9.69
C CYS A 33 -41.14 -2.46 8.88
N GLN A 34 -40.60 -1.45 8.20
CA GLN A 34 -39.42 -1.59 7.34
C GLN A 34 -38.43 -0.46 7.61
N PRO A 35 -37.11 -0.72 7.61
CA PRO A 35 -36.13 0.34 7.77
C PRO A 35 -36.26 1.34 6.61
N PRO A 36 -36.04 2.64 6.87
CA PRO A 36 -36.08 3.64 5.82
C PRO A 36 -35.02 3.34 4.75
N PRO A 37 -35.29 3.68 3.47
CA PRO A 37 -34.33 3.45 2.40
C PRO A 37 -33.03 4.23 2.62
N PRO A 38 -31.88 3.74 2.12
CA PRO A 38 -30.59 4.43 2.30
C PRO A 38 -30.53 5.80 1.62
N PHE A 39 -31.34 6.02 0.59
CA PHE A 39 -31.43 7.29 -0.14
C PHE A 39 -32.87 7.81 -0.11
N PRO A 40 -33.24 8.64 0.87
CA PRO A 40 -34.55 9.30 0.88
C PRO A 40 -34.65 10.30 -0.28
N SER A 41 -35.86 10.53 -0.78
CA SER A 41 -36.12 11.54 -1.81
C SER A 41 -35.90 12.95 -1.25
N THR A 42 -35.06 13.74 -1.91
CA THR A 42 -34.85 15.16 -1.57
C THR A 42 -35.83 16.04 -2.33
N ASP A 43 -36.36 17.07 -1.64
CA ASP A 43 -37.29 18.05 -2.24
C ASP A 43 -36.59 18.91 -3.31
N ASN A 44 -35.32 19.24 -3.09
CA ASN A 44 -34.55 20.11 -3.98
C ASN A 44 -33.55 19.31 -4.83
N LYS A 45 -33.33 19.81 -6.06
CA LYS A 45 -32.32 19.31 -7.00
C LYS A 45 -31.13 20.28 -7.07
N PRO A 46 -29.92 19.78 -7.38
CA PRO A 46 -28.76 20.64 -7.54
C PRO A 46 -28.94 21.59 -8.73
N VAL A 47 -28.27 22.74 -8.67
CA VAL A 47 -28.27 23.76 -9.72
C VAL A 47 -27.60 23.19 -10.99
N PRO A 48 -28.16 23.44 -12.19
CA PRO A 48 -27.52 23.05 -13.45
C PRO A 48 -26.13 23.66 -13.62
N LEU A 49 -25.26 22.97 -14.36
CA LEU A 49 -23.92 23.46 -14.66
C LEU A 49 -23.99 24.67 -15.61
N LYS A 50 -23.00 25.55 -15.49
CA LYS A 50 -22.83 26.68 -16.41
C LYS A 50 -22.42 26.16 -17.78
N THR A 51 -23.01 26.73 -18.83
CA THR A 51 -22.69 26.40 -20.22
C THR A 51 -22.08 27.62 -20.90
N GLY A 52 -20.99 27.42 -21.65
CA GLY A 52 -20.28 28.47 -22.36
C GLY A 52 -18.91 28.00 -22.86
N GLU A 53 -18.40 28.66 -23.90
CA GLU A 53 -17.14 28.29 -24.56
C GLU A 53 -15.93 28.33 -23.60
N ASP A 54 -15.90 29.29 -22.68
CA ASP A 54 -14.83 29.42 -21.68
C ASP A 54 -14.81 28.23 -20.70
N GLU A 55 -15.97 27.77 -20.26
CA GLU A 55 -16.10 26.62 -19.34
C GLU A 55 -15.70 25.32 -20.04
N ASP A 56 -16.07 25.17 -21.32
CA ASP A 56 -15.70 24.04 -22.15
C ASP A 56 -14.19 24.01 -22.43
N TYR A 57 -13.57 25.18 -22.65
CA TYR A 57 -12.12 25.30 -22.79
C TYR A 57 -11.40 24.88 -21.50
N MET A 58 -11.84 25.38 -20.34
CA MET A 58 -11.26 24.99 -19.04
C MET A 58 -11.43 23.49 -18.77
N LEU A 59 -12.57 22.90 -19.17
CA LEU A 59 -12.81 21.47 -19.06
C LEU A 59 -11.83 20.67 -19.92
N ALA A 60 -11.63 21.06 -21.19
CA ALA A 60 -10.67 20.42 -22.08
C ALA A 60 -9.25 20.52 -21.51
N LEU A 61 -8.84 21.72 -21.06
CA LEU A 61 -7.53 21.94 -20.47
C LEU A 61 -7.29 21.07 -19.23
N LYS A 62 -8.31 20.92 -18.38
CA LYS A 62 -8.25 20.04 -17.21
C LYS A 62 -8.01 18.56 -17.60
N GLN A 63 -8.61 18.11 -18.70
CA GLN A 63 -8.40 16.75 -19.21
C GLN A 63 -6.98 16.57 -19.75
N ASP A 64 -6.48 17.56 -20.50
CA ASP A 64 -5.11 17.56 -21.03
C ASP A 64 -4.07 17.56 -19.91
N LEU A 65 -4.29 18.35 -18.87
CA LEU A 65 -3.44 18.36 -17.68
C LEU A 65 -3.36 16.98 -17.02
N ARG A 66 -4.50 16.26 -16.93
CA ARG A 66 -4.49 14.88 -16.42
C ARG A 66 -3.62 13.96 -17.28
N GLY A 67 -3.68 14.09 -18.59
CA GLY A 67 -2.88 13.28 -19.52
C GLY A 67 -1.40 13.61 -19.46
N THR A 68 -1.06 14.90 -19.41
CA THR A 68 0.33 15.38 -19.34
C THR A 68 0.98 15.03 -18.01
N MET A 69 0.32 15.26 -16.88
CA MET A 69 0.87 14.96 -15.55
C MET A 69 1.20 13.48 -15.36
N LYS A 70 0.41 12.56 -15.96
CA LYS A 70 0.71 11.12 -15.93
C LYS A 70 1.94 10.72 -16.75
N LYS A 71 2.29 11.50 -17.77
CA LYS A 71 3.47 11.28 -18.62
C LYS A 71 4.73 11.95 -18.07
N MET A 72 4.57 12.90 -17.14
CA MET A 72 5.69 13.58 -16.51
C MET A 72 6.49 12.62 -15.61
N PRO A 73 7.81 12.84 -15.45
CA PRO A 73 8.67 11.97 -14.64
C PRO A 73 8.37 12.04 -13.13
N TYR A 74 7.53 13.00 -12.71
CA TYR A 74 7.06 13.13 -11.34
C TYR A 74 5.97 12.11 -10.97
N PHE A 75 5.37 11.45 -11.96
CA PHE A 75 4.37 10.42 -11.74
C PHE A 75 5.05 9.11 -11.34
N LEU A 76 5.01 8.80 -10.03
CA LEU A 76 5.53 7.54 -9.48
C LEU A 76 4.51 6.43 -9.70
N ALA A 77 4.70 5.64 -10.77
CA ALA A 77 3.93 4.43 -11.00
C ALA A 77 4.39 3.30 -10.06
N VAL A 78 3.46 2.43 -9.69
CA VAL A 78 3.80 1.20 -8.94
C VAL A 78 4.60 0.30 -9.88
N GLU A 79 5.79 -0.12 -9.47
CA GLU A 79 6.57 -1.09 -10.22
C GLU A 79 5.91 -2.48 -10.10
N GLU A 80 5.72 -3.15 -11.23
CA GLU A 80 5.27 -4.54 -11.25
C GLU A 80 6.40 -5.46 -10.75
N ASP A 81 6.01 -6.49 -9.99
CA ASP A 81 6.95 -7.51 -9.54
C ASP A 81 7.66 -8.14 -10.74
N ARG A 82 8.96 -8.40 -10.58
CA ARG A 82 9.79 -8.96 -11.65
C ARG A 82 9.17 -10.25 -12.18
N GLU A 83 8.90 -10.28 -13.47
CA GLU A 83 8.44 -11.48 -14.16
C GLU A 83 9.39 -12.64 -13.87
N ALA A 84 8.84 -13.85 -13.69
CA ALA A 84 9.63 -15.06 -13.44
C ALA A 84 10.57 -15.43 -14.61
N ILE A 85 10.34 -14.86 -15.80
CA ILE A 85 11.08 -15.14 -17.03
C ILE A 85 11.84 -13.88 -17.44
N GLU A 86 13.17 -13.97 -17.48
CA GLU A 86 14.02 -12.87 -17.94
C GLU A 86 13.96 -12.77 -19.47
N ARG A 87 13.40 -11.66 -19.98
CA ARG A 87 13.33 -11.37 -21.43
C ARG A 87 14.43 -10.40 -21.82
N TYR A 88 15.12 -10.65 -22.95
CA TYR A 88 16.14 -9.72 -23.46
C TYR A 88 15.58 -8.33 -23.79
N SER A 89 14.30 -8.24 -24.19
CA SER A 89 13.59 -6.98 -24.43
C SER A 89 13.56 -6.06 -23.20
N GLN A 90 13.64 -6.62 -21.99
CA GLN A 90 13.64 -5.87 -20.74
C GLN A 90 14.81 -4.89 -20.65
N LYS A 91 15.97 -5.24 -21.24
CA LYS A 91 17.16 -4.38 -21.23
C LYS A 91 16.89 -3.01 -21.85
N TYR A 92 16.12 -2.97 -22.93
CA TYR A 92 15.83 -1.69 -23.61
C TYR A 92 14.80 -0.86 -22.85
N GLN A 93 13.82 -1.51 -22.21
CA GLN A 93 12.84 -0.82 -21.36
C GLN A 93 13.49 -0.20 -20.13
N ASP A 94 14.43 -0.90 -19.50
CA ASP A 94 15.14 -0.40 -18.32
C ASP A 94 16.04 0.80 -18.67
N ILE A 95 16.69 0.77 -19.83
CA ILE A 95 17.48 1.91 -20.34
C ILE A 95 16.60 3.13 -20.60
N GLU A 96 15.41 2.92 -21.17
CA GLU A 96 14.45 4.00 -21.41
C GLU A 96 13.94 4.61 -20.09
N LYS A 97 13.62 3.76 -19.11
CA LYS A 97 13.25 4.19 -17.75
C LYS A 97 14.36 4.99 -17.07
N GLU A 98 15.61 4.56 -17.18
CA GLU A 98 16.75 5.28 -16.61
C GLU A 98 16.94 6.65 -17.27
N ARG A 99 16.74 6.75 -18.60
CA ARG A 99 16.81 8.03 -19.34
C ARG A 99 15.67 8.98 -18.98
N ALA A 100 14.48 8.44 -18.71
CA ALA A 100 13.31 9.22 -18.30
C ALA A 100 13.36 9.65 -16.81
N ALA A 101 14.33 9.15 -16.03
CA ALA A 101 14.42 9.43 -14.61
C ALA A 101 14.82 10.89 -14.33
N TRP A 102 13.95 11.62 -13.65
CA TRP A 102 14.25 12.96 -13.17
C TRP A 102 15.08 12.91 -11.86
N THR A 103 16.15 13.70 -11.80
CA THR A 103 17.01 13.80 -10.60
C THR A 103 16.80 15.15 -9.90
N PRO A 104 16.42 15.16 -8.61
CA PRO A 104 16.25 16.40 -7.85
C PRO A 104 17.60 17.01 -7.42
N ASP A 105 17.60 18.30 -7.10
CA ASP A 105 18.75 18.99 -6.50
C ASP A 105 18.95 18.60 -5.03
N TRP A 106 19.91 17.71 -4.79
CA TRP A 106 20.24 17.18 -3.45
C TRP A 106 20.81 18.21 -2.47
N ARG A 107 21.11 19.44 -2.90
CA ARG A 107 21.52 20.50 -1.97
C ARG A 107 20.35 21.03 -1.14
N ARG A 108 19.13 20.94 -1.68
CA ARG A 108 17.91 21.42 -1.03
C ARG A 108 17.23 20.32 -0.20
N LEU A 109 17.40 19.06 -0.57
CA LEU A 109 16.76 17.93 0.11
C LEU A 109 17.63 17.34 1.23
N PRO A 110 17.02 16.78 2.30
CA PRO A 110 17.74 16.04 3.33
C PRO A 110 18.53 14.87 2.73
N ARG A 111 19.70 14.57 3.32
CA ARG A 111 20.59 13.48 2.84
C ARG A 111 19.97 12.09 2.99
N GLU A 112 19.00 11.93 3.88
CA GLU A 112 18.29 10.68 4.15
C GLU A 112 17.42 10.22 2.98
N MET A 113 16.89 11.16 2.20
CA MET A 113 16.06 10.85 1.03
C MET A 113 16.86 10.37 -0.18
N LYS A 114 18.18 10.44 -0.14
CA LYS A 114 19.02 10.07 -1.27
C LYS A 114 18.99 8.55 -1.48
N PRO A 115 18.57 8.04 -2.67
CA PRO A 115 18.55 6.61 -2.94
C PRO A 115 19.94 5.99 -2.74
N LYS A 116 20.02 4.96 -1.91
CA LYS A 116 21.25 4.19 -1.67
C LYS A 116 21.23 2.92 -2.50
N LYS A 117 22.25 2.72 -3.34
CA LYS A 117 22.43 1.46 -4.08
C LYS A 117 23.02 0.42 -3.13
N ASN A 118 22.19 -0.54 -2.68
CA ASN A 118 22.67 -1.64 -1.84
C ASN A 118 23.52 -2.61 -2.69
N THR A 119 24.84 -2.48 -2.64
CA THR A 119 25.76 -3.37 -3.34
C THR A 119 25.91 -4.69 -2.57
N LYS A 120 25.05 -5.68 -2.88
CA LYS A 120 25.16 -7.05 -2.33
C LYS A 120 26.55 -7.69 -2.55
N LYS A 121 27.30 -7.20 -3.54
CA LYS A 121 28.67 -7.64 -3.87
C LYS A 121 29.68 -7.45 -2.73
N ALA A 122 29.50 -6.43 -1.87
CA ALA A 122 30.45 -6.16 -0.78
C ALA A 122 30.42 -7.25 0.30
N PHE A 123 29.26 -7.87 0.55
CA PHE A 123 29.13 -8.97 1.51
C PHE A 123 29.72 -10.28 0.99
N PHE A 124 29.51 -10.58 -0.30
CA PHE A 124 30.04 -11.78 -0.93
C PHE A 124 31.58 -11.79 -0.96
N CYS A 125 32.22 -10.69 -1.37
CA CYS A 125 33.69 -10.60 -1.34
C CYS A 125 34.28 -10.72 0.07
N ARG A 126 33.58 -10.21 1.10
CA ARG A 126 34.01 -10.34 2.50
C ARG A 126 33.99 -11.79 2.96
N ILE A 127 32.92 -12.52 2.66
CA ILE A 127 32.79 -13.94 3.03
C ILE A 127 33.84 -14.78 2.29
N VAL A 128 34.02 -14.57 0.97
CA VAL A 128 35.00 -15.32 0.18
C VAL A 128 36.43 -15.05 0.67
N ASN A 129 36.79 -13.80 0.96
CA ASN A 129 38.11 -13.50 1.52
C ASN A 129 38.30 -14.14 2.90
N GLN A 130 37.27 -14.17 3.75
CA GLN A 130 37.36 -14.78 5.07
C GLN A 130 37.56 -16.30 4.98
N ILE A 131 36.88 -16.98 4.06
CA ILE A 131 37.06 -18.42 3.81
C ILE A 131 38.45 -18.72 3.26
N LEU A 132 38.96 -17.90 2.32
CA LEU A 132 40.32 -18.07 1.78
C LEU A 132 41.40 -17.92 2.86
N GLN A 133 41.23 -16.96 3.77
CA GLN A 133 42.15 -16.77 4.91
C GLN A 133 42.13 -18.00 5.84
N GLN A 134 40.94 -18.53 6.18
CA GLN A 134 40.82 -19.75 6.99
C GLN A 134 41.50 -20.97 6.33
N GLN A 135 41.34 -21.12 5.01
CA GLN A 135 41.98 -22.22 4.27
C GLN A 135 43.51 -22.10 4.27
N LEU A 136 44.05 -20.89 4.10
CA LEU A 136 45.49 -20.62 4.16
C LEU A 136 46.09 -20.96 5.53
N GLU A 137 45.41 -20.58 6.62
CA GLU A 137 45.85 -20.89 7.98
C GLU A 137 45.89 -22.39 8.26
N LEU A 138 44.88 -23.14 7.79
CA LEU A 138 44.86 -24.60 7.90
C LEU A 138 46.03 -25.26 7.15
N GLN A 139 46.39 -24.76 5.97
CA GLN A 139 47.55 -25.26 5.21
C GLN A 139 48.87 -25.03 5.96
N VAL A 140 49.04 -23.86 6.58
CA VAL A 140 50.23 -23.55 7.39
C VAL A 140 50.35 -24.45 8.61
N GLN A 141 49.25 -24.75 9.30
CA GLN A 141 49.23 -25.66 10.45
C GLN A 141 49.58 -27.10 10.06
N ASN A 142 49.08 -27.59 8.91
CA ASN A 142 49.40 -28.92 8.42
C ASN A 142 50.90 -29.05 8.09
N GLN A 143 51.52 -28.05 7.44
CA GLN A 143 52.96 -28.07 7.20
C GLN A 143 53.81 -28.05 8.47
N LYS A 144 53.39 -27.30 9.50
CA LYS A 144 54.07 -27.29 10.81
C LYS A 144 53.96 -28.66 11.49
N GLY A 145 52.78 -29.30 11.42
CA GLY A 145 52.56 -30.64 11.93
C GLY A 145 53.43 -31.69 11.23
N GLN A 146 53.53 -31.65 9.90
CA GLN A 146 54.39 -32.56 9.13
C GLN A 146 55.87 -32.37 9.45
N LYS A 147 56.35 -31.13 9.60
CA LYS A 147 57.73 -30.85 10.02
C LYS A 147 58.01 -31.37 11.43
N ALA A 148 57.07 -31.22 12.37
CA ALA A 148 57.20 -31.75 13.72
C ALA A 148 57.20 -33.29 13.76
N LEU A 149 56.42 -33.95 12.90
CA LEU A 149 56.42 -35.40 12.74
C LEU A 149 57.73 -35.90 12.11
N SER A 150 58.23 -35.21 11.07
CA SER A 150 59.53 -35.53 10.45
C SER A 150 60.69 -35.36 11.43
N LEU A 151 60.71 -34.28 12.23
CA LEU A 151 61.71 -34.08 13.29
C LEU A 151 61.62 -35.14 14.40
N LYS A 152 60.41 -35.58 14.78
CA LYS A 152 60.23 -36.68 15.75
C LYS A 152 60.71 -38.03 15.22
N VAL A 153 60.49 -38.33 13.94
CA VAL A 153 60.98 -39.57 13.32
C VAL A 153 62.52 -39.57 13.23
N ILE A 154 63.14 -38.41 12.96
CA ILE A 154 64.60 -38.27 12.94
C ILE A 154 65.23 -38.45 14.33
N TRP A 155 64.53 -38.09 15.42
CA TRP A 155 65.00 -38.24 16.80
C TRP A 155 64.69 -39.62 17.43
N MET A 156 63.98 -40.52 16.73
CA MET A 156 63.60 -41.86 17.22
C MET A 156 64.41 -43.01 16.60
N CYS A 157 65.37 -42.69 15.71
CA CYS A 157 66.41 -43.59 15.22
C CYS A 157 67.74 -43.21 15.89
#